data_AF-A0A955J1G8-F1
#
_entry.id   AF-A0A955J1G8-F1
#
_cell.length_a   1.000
_cell.length_b   1.000
_cell.length_c   1.000
_cell.angle_alpha   90.00
_cell.angle_beta   90.00
_cell.angle_gamma   90.00
#
_symmetry.space_group_name_H-M   'P 1'
#
loop_
_entity.id
_entity.type
_entity.pdbx_description
1 polymer ?
#
loop_
_entity_poly.entity_id
_entity_poly.type
_entity_poly.pdbx_seq_one_letter_code
_entity_poly.pdbx_strand_id
1 'polypeptide(L)'
;MSFGDHLEDLRRRVIMAGLGFIPIFVLALLFGRPILAFLTIPLTEALRDAGQPAGLLATSPLETFGAYMRVSVIVGVMVAFPWMLYQLWLFVAPGLYTHERRFVYFLVPLSTALTAAAAVFLYKFLLPVSLYFLIAFGSTIVQEDHGTLPPDDVPALG
;
A
#
# COMPACT_ATOMS: atom_id res chain seq x y z
N MET A 1 -7.14 -29.60 24.67
CA MET A 1 -7.05 -28.24 25.24
C MET A 1 -8.47 -27.72 25.37
N SER A 2 -8.78 -27.05 26.48
CA SER A 2 -10.06 -26.37 26.64
C SER A 2 -10.18 -25.24 25.61
N PHE A 3 -11.39 -24.88 25.19
CA PHE A 3 -11.61 -23.72 24.29
C PHE A 3 -10.98 -22.43 24.86
N GLY A 4 -10.94 -22.30 26.19
CA GLY A 4 -10.26 -21.21 26.88
C GLY A 4 -8.75 -21.17 26.64
N ASP A 5 -8.07 -22.32 26.66
CA ASP A 5 -6.62 -22.41 26.44
C ASP A 5 -6.24 -21.96 25.02
N HIS A 6 -7.10 -22.26 24.05
CA HIS A 6 -6.88 -21.85 22.65
C HIS A 6 -7.04 -20.33 22.45
N LEU A 7 -7.96 -19.69 23.18
CA LEU A 7 -8.11 -18.22 23.16
C LEU A 7 -6.93 -17.51 23.85
N GLU A 8 -6.35 -18.10 24.89
CA GLU A 8 -5.14 -17.59 25.54
C GLU A 8 -3.95 -17.60 24.57
N ASP A 9 -3.83 -18.67 23.77
CA ASP A 9 -2.86 -18.75 22.68
C ASP A 9 -3.09 -17.67 21.61
N LEU A 10 -4.34 -17.42 21.21
CA LEU A 10 -4.66 -16.34 20.26
C LEU A 10 -4.19 -14.99 20.78
N ARG A 11 -4.55 -14.66 22.02
CA ARG A 11 -4.17 -13.39 22.66
C ARG A 11 -2.66 -13.22 22.65
N ARG A 12 -1.93 -14.26 23.10
CA ARG A 12 -0.47 -14.25 23.17
C ARG A 12 0.13 -13.98 21.79
N ARG A 13 -0.34 -14.69 20.76
CA ARG A 13 0.15 -14.57 19.37
C ARG A 13 -0.13 -13.20 18.77
N VAL A 14 -1.33 -12.64 18.99
CA VAL A 14 -1.69 -11.29 18.55
C VAL A 14 -0.79 -10.23 19.17
N ILE A 15 -0.51 -10.35 20.48
CA ILE A 15 0.42 -9.44 21.17
C ILE A 15 1.82 -9.52 20.54
N MET A 16 2.33 -10.73 20.28
CA MET A 16 3.66 -10.91 19.64
C MET A 16 3.70 -10.46 18.18
N ALA A 17 2.61 -10.60 17.44
CA ALA A 17 2.49 -10.07 16.09
C ALA A 17 2.55 -8.52 16.12
N GLY A 18 1.80 -7.90 17.02
CA GLY A 18 1.83 -6.45 17.23
C GLY A 18 3.19 -5.95 17.71
N LEU A 19 3.81 -6.64 18.66
CA LEU A 19 5.12 -6.26 19.19
C LEU A 19 6.22 -6.30 18.12
N GLY A 20 6.14 -7.24 17.17
CA GLY A 20 7.05 -7.30 16.03
C GLY A 20 6.78 -6.23 14.97
N PHE A 21 5.55 -5.75 14.85
CA PHE A 21 5.20 -4.64 13.96
C PHE A 21 5.73 -3.29 14.45
N ILE A 22 5.68 -3.00 15.75
CA ILE A 22 6.11 -1.72 16.33
C ILE A 22 7.52 -1.28 15.87
N PRO A 23 8.60 -2.10 15.99
CA PRO A 23 9.93 -1.67 15.57
C PRO A 23 10.02 -1.43 14.06
N ILE A 24 9.33 -2.24 13.25
CA ILE A 24 9.27 -2.07 11.79
C ILE A 24 8.54 -0.76 11.45
N PHE A 25 7.45 -0.45 12.14
CA PHE A 25 6.71 0.79 11.96
C PHE A 25 7.53 2.02 12.36
N VAL A 26 8.26 1.97 13.47
CA VAL A 26 9.18 3.05 13.88
C VAL A 26 10.27 3.24 12.83
N LEU A 27 10.85 2.17 12.30
CA LEU A 27 11.80 2.26 11.20
C LEU A 27 11.17 2.88 9.95
N ALA A 28 9.95 2.46 9.58
CA ALA A 28 9.23 3.04 8.44
C ALA A 28 8.95 4.54 8.63
N LEU A 29 8.67 4.99 9.86
CA LEU A 29 8.52 6.40 10.19
C LEU A 29 9.84 7.17 10.11
N LEU A 30 10.97 6.58 10.52
CA LEU A 30 12.29 7.24 10.44
C LEU A 30 12.75 7.36 8.98
N PHE A 31 12.49 6.34 8.17
CA PHE A 31 12.82 6.29 6.75
C PHE A 31 11.66 6.72 5.83
N GLY A 32 10.64 7.41 6.36
CA GLY A 32 9.45 7.75 5.58
C GLY A 32 9.74 8.70 4.40
N ARG A 33 10.71 9.61 4.54
CA ARG A 33 11.14 10.52 3.45
C ARG A 33 11.67 9.76 2.23
N PRO A 34 12.70 8.89 2.34
CA PRO A 34 13.17 8.13 1.19
C PRO A 34 12.13 7.14 0.65
N ILE A 35 11.27 6.58 1.51
CA ILE A 35 10.16 5.72 1.08
C ILE A 35 9.18 6.50 0.19
N LEU A 36 8.77 7.71 0.60
CA LEU A 36 7.91 8.56 -0.21
C LEU A 36 8.56 8.94 -1.54
N ALA A 37 9.83 9.36 -1.51
CA ALA A 37 10.57 9.71 -2.71
C ALA A 37 10.60 8.53 -3.71
N PHE A 38 10.87 7.32 -3.21
CA PHE A 38 10.85 6.11 -4.02
C PHE A 38 9.45 5.83 -4.62
N LEU A 39 8.39 5.95 -3.81
CA LEU A 39 7.02 5.70 -4.25
C LEU A 39 6.53 6.71 -5.30
N THR A 40 7.07 7.93 -5.29
CA THR A 40 6.71 8.98 -6.26
C THR A 40 7.39 8.85 -7.62
N ILE A 41 8.44 8.04 -7.77
CA ILE A 41 9.14 7.84 -9.05
C ILE A 41 8.17 7.42 -10.17
N PRO A 42 7.43 6.30 -10.06
CA PRO A 42 6.53 5.85 -11.13
C PRO A 42 5.38 6.85 -11.39
N LEU A 43 4.98 7.59 -10.36
CA LEU A 43 3.98 8.65 -10.49
C LEU A 43 4.50 9.81 -11.34
N THR A 44 5.72 10.28 -11.06
CA THR A 44 6.33 11.38 -11.81
C THR A 44 6.64 11.01 -13.25
N GLU A 45 7.04 9.76 -13.51
CA GLU A 45 7.25 9.24 -14.87
C GLU A 45 5.93 9.21 -15.64
N ALA A 46 4.87 8.62 -15.08
CA ALA A 46 3.56 8.58 -15.71
C ALA A 46 2.96 9.97 -15.98
N LEU A 47 3.18 10.94 -15.08
CA LEU A 47 2.75 12.33 -15.26
C LEU A 47 3.55 13.07 -16.35
N ARG A 48 4.85 12.83 -16.45
CA ARG A 48 5.69 13.38 -17.52
C ARG A 48 5.28 12.86 -18.89
N ASP A 49 5.02 11.56 -19.00
CA ASP A 49 4.54 10.95 -20.24
C ASP A 49 3.18 11.51 -20.67
N ALA A 50 2.35 11.92 -19.70
CA ALA A 50 1.07 12.59 -19.94
C ALA A 50 1.17 14.11 -20.17
N GLY A 51 2.37 14.69 -20.17
CA GLY A 51 2.59 16.14 -20.38
C GLY A 51 2.15 17.05 -19.23
N GLN A 52 1.89 16.50 -18.04
CA GLN A 52 1.47 17.24 -16.84
C GLN A 52 2.69 17.67 -16.00
N PRO A 53 2.59 18.77 -15.22
CA PRO A 53 3.67 19.16 -14.31
C PRO A 53 3.93 18.07 -13.28
N ALA A 54 5.08 17.41 -13.41
CA ALA A 54 5.49 16.33 -12.53
C ALA A 54 5.94 16.88 -11.17
N GLY A 55 4.99 17.03 -10.26
CA GLY A 55 5.24 17.43 -8.88
C GLY A 55 4.06 17.07 -7.98
N LEU A 56 4.36 16.63 -6.76
CA LEU A 56 3.35 16.56 -5.70
C LEU A 56 2.95 17.99 -5.36
N LEU A 57 1.73 18.40 -5.74
CA LEU A 57 1.16 19.66 -5.27
C LEU A 57 0.74 19.50 -3.81
N ALA A 58 1.52 20.10 -2.91
CA ALA A 58 1.14 20.23 -1.52
C ALA A 58 0.05 21.31 -1.39
N THR A 59 -1.20 20.89 -1.48
CA THR A 59 -2.42 21.68 -1.24
C THR A 59 -2.51 22.18 0.20
N SER A 60 -1.99 21.42 1.17
CA SER A 60 -1.96 21.78 2.59
C SER A 60 -0.81 21.09 3.35
N PRO A 61 -0.21 21.75 4.37
CA PRO A 61 0.76 21.11 5.25
C PRO A 61 0.19 19.87 5.97
N LEU A 62 -1.10 19.90 6.32
CA LEU A 62 -1.76 18.80 7.01
C LEU A 62 -1.95 17.58 6.08
N GLU A 63 -2.24 17.81 4.81
CA GLU A 63 -2.35 16.74 3.81
C GLU A 63 -1.00 16.04 3.60
N THR A 64 0.09 16.80 3.54
CA THR A 64 1.44 16.25 3.39
C THR A 64 1.82 15.38 4.59
N PHE A 65 1.51 15.83 5.81
CA PHE A 65 1.72 15.03 7.02
C PHE A 65 0.83 13.78 7.06
N GLY A 66 -0.44 13.90 6.69
CA GLY A 66 -1.37 12.78 6.62
C GLY A 66 -0.93 11.72 5.62
N ALA A 67 -0.47 12.13 4.43
CA ALA A 67 0.10 11.25 3.42
C ALA A 67 1.35 10.54 3.94
N TYR A 68 2.25 11.27 4.61
CA TYR A 68 3.45 10.70 5.23
C TYR A 68 3.12 9.59 6.23
N MET A 69 2.18 9.86 7.13
CA MET A 69 1.75 8.90 8.16
C MET A 69 1.09 7.67 7.52
N ARG A 70 0.18 7.87 6.56
CA ARG A 70 -0.50 6.77 5.84
C ARG A 70 0.50 5.88 5.11
N VAL A 71 1.44 6.46 4.37
CA VAL A 71 2.46 5.71 3.64
C VAL A 71 3.37 4.94 4.60
N SER A 72 3.80 5.56 5.70
CA SER A 72 4.63 4.89 6.70
C SER A 72 3.93 3.71 7.36
N VAL A 73 2.62 3.83 7.65
CA VAL A 73 1.80 2.72 8.16
C VAL A 73 1.70 1.61 7.12
N ILE A 74 1.34 1.94 5.87
CA ILE A 74 1.16 0.94 4.81
C ILE A 74 2.45 0.17 4.55
N VAL A 75 3.58 0.88 4.40
CA VAL A 75 4.88 0.25 4.15
C VAL A 75 5.35 -0.54 5.37
N GLY A 76 5.16 0.00 6.58
CA GLY A 76 5.45 -0.73 7.82
C GLY A 76 4.66 -2.04 7.91
N VAL A 77 3.37 -2.03 7.57
CA VAL A 77 2.53 -3.23 7.55
C VAL A 77 3.00 -4.20 6.47
N MET A 78 3.30 -3.72 5.26
CA MET A 78 3.81 -4.58 4.18
C MET A 78 5.10 -5.30 4.57
N VAL A 79 6.03 -4.61 5.23
CA VAL A 79 7.31 -5.19 5.68
C VAL A 79 7.10 -6.11 6.87
N ALA A 80 6.18 -5.80 7.78
CA ALA A 80 5.85 -6.64 8.93
C ALA A 80 4.94 -7.83 8.58
N PHE A 81 4.32 -7.83 7.40
CA PHE A 81 3.35 -8.83 6.99
C PHE A 81 3.86 -10.28 7.06
N PRO A 82 5.10 -10.62 6.67
CA PRO A 82 5.62 -11.97 6.81
C PRO A 82 5.69 -12.42 8.27
N TRP A 83 6.04 -11.53 9.19
CA TRP A 83 6.07 -11.80 10.62
C TRP A 83 4.66 -12.00 11.19
N MET A 84 3.72 -11.15 10.80
CA MET A 84 2.32 -11.28 11.22
C MET A 84 1.70 -12.60 10.73
N LEU A 85 1.94 -12.95 9.47
CA LEU A 85 1.55 -14.24 8.91
C LEU A 85 2.20 -15.41 9.64
N TYR A 86 3.49 -15.30 9.99
CA TYR A 86 4.17 -16.33 10.77
C TYR A 86 3.49 -16.58 12.13
N GLN A 87 3.15 -15.53 12.86
CA GLN A 87 2.44 -15.66 14.14
C GLN A 87 1.02 -16.21 13.96
N LEU A 88 0.34 -15.85 12.87
CA LEU A 88 -0.97 -16.39 12.50
C LEU A 88 -0.88 -17.91 12.23
N TRP A 89 0.09 -18.36 11.44
CA TRP A 89 0.30 -19.78 11.17
C TRP A 89 0.66 -20.58 12.41
N LEU A 90 1.44 -19.99 13.33
CA LEU A 90 1.75 -20.59 14.63
C LEU A 90 0.53 -20.73 15.54
N PHE A 91 -0.46 -19.85 15.40
CA PHE A 91 -1.76 -19.97 16.09
C PHE A 91 -2.63 -21.08 15.48
N VAL A 92 -2.60 -21.24 14.15
CA VAL A 92 -3.37 -22.29 13.45
C VAL A 92 -2.74 -23.68 13.62
N ALA A 93 -1.41 -23.77 13.70
CA ALA A 93 -0.65 -25.02 13.86
C ALA A 93 -1.12 -25.98 14.96
N PRO A 94 -1.47 -25.54 16.20
CA PRO A 94 -2.01 -26.43 17.23
C PRO A 94 -3.43 -26.97 16.93
N GLY A 95 -4.17 -26.32 16.03
CA GLY A 95 -5.49 -26.79 15.55
C GLY A 95 -5.41 -27.80 14.40
N LEU A 96 -4.23 -28.00 13.80
CA LEU A 96 -3.99 -28.97 12.73
C LEU A 96 -3.58 -30.34 13.27
N TYR A 97 -3.86 -31.41 12.52
CA TYR A 97 -3.41 -32.75 12.88
C TYR A 97 -1.88 -32.79 13.00
N THR A 98 -1.35 -33.55 13.96
CA THR A 98 0.08 -33.66 14.27
C THR A 98 0.97 -33.98 13.06
N HIS A 99 0.43 -34.66 12.05
CA HIS A 99 1.13 -34.98 10.80
C HIS A 99 1.18 -33.82 9.79
N GLU A 100 0.25 -32.86 9.86
CA GLU A 100 0.15 -31.70 8.97
C GLU A 100 0.92 -30.50 9.48
N ARG A 101 1.32 -30.50 10.75
CA ARG A 101 2.12 -29.43 11.37
C ARG A 101 3.43 -29.15 10.63
N ARG A 102 3.95 -30.13 9.87
CA ARG A 102 5.13 -29.96 9.00
C ARG A 102 4.90 -28.99 7.84
N PHE A 103 3.66 -28.88 7.33
CA PHE A 103 3.33 -27.94 6.25
C PHE A 103 3.53 -26.48 6.66
N VAL A 104 3.33 -26.15 7.95
CA VAL A 104 3.55 -24.80 8.47
C VAL A 104 4.98 -24.33 8.22
N TYR A 105 5.99 -25.21 8.39
CA TYR A 105 7.39 -24.86 8.13
C TYR A 105 7.69 -24.60 6.65
N PHE A 106 6.92 -25.19 5.73
CA PHE A 106 7.02 -24.92 4.29
C PHE A 106 6.26 -23.64 3.90
N LEU A 107 5.13 -23.38 4.57
CA LEU A 107 4.27 -22.24 4.29
C LEU A 107 4.87 -20.90 4.71
N VAL A 108 5.71 -20.89 5.75
CA VAL A 108 6.36 -19.66 6.24
C VAL A 108 7.33 -19.04 5.21
N PRO A 109 8.32 -19.76 4.64
CA PRO A 109 9.16 -19.20 3.60
C PRO A 109 8.36 -18.89 2.34
N LEU A 110 7.35 -19.70 2.00
CA LEU A 110 6.45 -19.44 0.88
C LEU A 110 5.67 -18.13 1.06
N SER A 111 5.12 -17.88 2.25
CA SER A 111 4.40 -16.64 2.59
C SER A 111 5.30 -15.42 2.47
N THR A 112 6.55 -15.54 2.91
CA THR A 112 7.55 -14.48 2.79
C THR A 112 7.87 -14.20 1.32
N ALA A 113 8.07 -15.24 0.51
CA ALA A 113 8.31 -15.12 -0.92
C ALA A 113 7.11 -14.51 -1.66
N LEU A 114 5.88 -14.92 -1.32
CA LEU A 114 4.66 -14.36 -1.89
C LEU A 114 4.48 -12.89 -1.51
N THR A 115 4.81 -12.51 -0.28
CA THR A 115 4.73 -11.11 0.16
C THR A 115 5.72 -10.23 -0.62
N ALA A 116 6.95 -10.70 -0.81
CA ALA A 116 7.94 -10.00 -1.63
C ALA A 116 7.50 -9.92 -3.10
N ALA A 117 6.97 -11.02 -3.66
CA ALA A 117 6.42 -11.05 -5.01
C ALA A 117 5.24 -10.08 -5.16
N ALA A 118 4.33 -10.05 -4.18
CA ALA A 118 3.21 -9.11 -4.15
C ALA A 118 3.69 -7.66 -4.09
N ALA A 119 4.68 -7.34 -3.24
CA ALA A 119 5.24 -5.99 -3.16
C ALA A 119 5.85 -5.54 -4.49
N VAL A 120 6.62 -6.40 -5.15
CA VAL A 120 7.19 -6.12 -6.48
C VAL A 120 6.09 -5.99 -7.53
N PHE A 121 5.09 -6.86 -7.51
CA PHE A 121 3.98 -6.83 -8.45
C PHE A 121 3.16 -5.54 -8.33
N LEU A 122 2.82 -5.14 -7.10
CA LEU A 122 2.09 -3.90 -6.84
C LEU A 122 2.85 -2.69 -7.34
N TYR A 123 4.16 -2.62 -7.07
CA TYR A 123 4.98 -1.49 -7.48
C TYR A 123 5.21 -1.43 -9.00
N LYS A 124 5.54 -2.56 -9.63
CA LYS A 124 5.93 -2.58 -11.05
C LYS A 124 4.79 -2.73 -12.05
N PHE A 125 3.70 -3.39 -11.67
CA PHE A 125 2.62 -3.70 -12.61
C PHE A 125 1.33 -2.98 -12.23
N LEU A 126 0.88 -3.11 -10.98
CA LEU A 126 -0.41 -2.53 -10.59
C LEU A 126 -0.39 -1.00 -10.63
N LEU A 127 0.61 -0.36 -10.00
CA LEU A 127 0.73 1.10 -9.97
C LEU A 127 0.70 1.75 -11.37
N PRO A 128 1.56 1.38 -12.34
CA PRO A 128 1.56 2.05 -13.65
C PRO A 128 0.26 1.81 -14.42
N VAL A 129 -0.35 0.61 -14.31
CA VAL A 129 -1.65 0.32 -14.95
C VAL A 129 -2.75 1.19 -14.34
N SER A 130 -2.80 1.32 -13.01
CA SER A 130 -3.76 2.20 -12.33
C SER A 130 -3.56 3.67 -12.70
N LEU A 131 -2.32 4.14 -12.79
CA LEU A 131 -2.01 5.52 -13.18
C LEU A 131 -2.40 5.80 -14.63
N TYR A 132 -2.08 4.89 -15.56
CA TYR A 132 -2.49 4.99 -16.95
C TYR A 132 -4.01 5.08 -17.08
N PHE A 133 -4.74 4.20 -16.39
CA PHE A 133 -6.20 4.24 -16.35
C PHE A 133 -6.73 5.57 -15.82
N LEU A 134 -6.18 6.07 -14.70
CA LEU A 134 -6.63 7.30 -14.06
C LEU A 134 -6.38 8.53 -14.95
N ILE A 135 -5.22 8.61 -15.60
CA ILE A 135 -4.86 9.69 -16.53
C ILE A 135 -5.76 9.62 -17.78
N ALA A 136 -5.91 8.44 -18.38
CA ALA A 136 -6.77 8.25 -19.55
C ALA A 136 -8.21 8.64 -19.25
N PHE A 137 -8.75 8.20 -18.12
CA PHE A 137 -10.09 8.55 -17.65
C PHE A 137 -10.25 10.07 -17.39
N GLY A 138 -9.25 10.69 -16.76
CA GLY A 138 -9.23 12.14 -16.56
C GLY A 138 -9.27 12.92 -17.88
N SER A 139 -8.50 12.48 -18.88
CA SER A 139 -8.46 13.13 -20.20
C SER A 139 -9.79 13.04 -20.96
N THR A 140 -10.52 11.92 -20.82
CA THR A 140 -11.82 11.75 -21.48
C THR A 140 -12.90 12.68 -20.92
N ILE A 141 -12.92 12.91 -19.61
CA ILE A 141 -13.93 13.77 -18.98
C ILE A 141 -13.65 15.25 -19.28
N VAL A 142 -12.39 15.68 -19.22
CA VAL A 142 -12.02 17.08 -19.48
C VAL A 142 -12.29 17.48 -20.93
N GLN A 143 -12.27 16.54 -21.87
CA GLN A 143 -12.51 16.83 -23.28
C GLN A 143 -14.00 17.02 -23.64
N GLU A 144 -14.94 16.51 -22.83
CA GLU A 144 -16.38 16.74 -23.02
C GLU A 144 -16.81 18.18 -22.66
N ASP A 145 -16.09 18.87 -21.77
CA ASP A 145 -16.43 20.23 -21.31
C ASP A 145 -16.05 21.34 -22.32
N HIS A 146 -15.38 21.01 -23.41
CA HIS A 146 -15.00 21.97 -24.47
C HIS A 146 -15.88 21.87 -25.74
N GLY A 147 -17.02 21.19 -25.66
CA GLY A 147 -17.94 20.99 -26.79
C GLY A 147 -19.16 21.92 -26.85
N THR A 148 -19.39 22.82 -25.88
CA THR A 148 -20.66 23.57 -25.79
C THR A 148 -20.53 25.07 -25.50
N LEU A 149 -19.40 25.73 -25.76
CA LEU A 149 -19.40 27.19 -25.85
C LEU A 149 -19.81 27.59 -27.28
N PRO A 150 -20.97 28.23 -27.48
CA PRO A 150 -21.32 28.85 -28.76
C PRO A 150 -20.28 29.91 -29.12
N PRO A 151 -20.00 30.16 -30.42
CA PRO A 151 -19.01 31.16 -30.86
C PRO A 151 -19.32 32.63 -30.50
N ASP A 152 -20.40 32.93 -29.76
CA ASP A 152 -21.04 34.25 -29.83
C ASP A 152 -21.07 35.06 -28.52
N ASP A 153 -20.52 34.58 -27.40
CA ASP A 153 -20.54 35.30 -26.11
C ASP A 153 -19.21 36.01 -25.77
N VAL A 154 -18.52 36.57 -26.77
CA VAL A 154 -17.54 37.62 -26.52
C VAL A 154 -18.28 38.96 -26.59
N PRO A 155 -18.69 39.58 -25.46
CA PRO A 155 -19.17 40.94 -25.52
C PRO A 155 -18.01 41.80 -26.06
N ALA A 156 -18.24 42.36 -27.24
CA ALA A 156 -17.42 43.41 -27.81
C ALA A 156 -17.42 44.59 -26.83
N LEU A 157 -16.44 44.59 -25.93
CA LEU A 157 -16.10 45.76 -25.12
C LEU A 157 -15.44 46.76 -26.06
N GLY A 158 -16.16 47.83 -26.34
CA GLY A 158 -15.67 49.05 -26.99
C GLY A 158 -14.83 49.93 -26.06
#